data_AF-A0A6F8ZMQ4-F1
#
_entry.id   AF-A0A6F8ZMQ4-F1
#
_cell.length_a   1.000
_cell.length_b   1.000
_cell.length_c   1.000
_cell.angle_alpha   90.00
_cell.angle_beta   90.00
_cell.angle_gamma   90.00
#
_symmetry.space_group_name_H-M   'P 1'
#
loop_
_entity.id
_entity.type
_entity.pdbx_description
1 polymer ?
#
loop_
_entity_poly.entity_id
_entity_poly.type
_entity_poly.pdbx_seq_one_letter_code
_entity_poly.pdbx_strand_id
1 'polypeptide(L)'
;PAHLHRLAGKCYSYIESTYKYEFCPFHNITQHEQSFRWNAYSGILGIWQEWEIVNNTFLAMWMREGDACGNENRRTKVILTCGGSSKLAHVSEPTTCVYSLTFETPLVCHPHSLLVYPTLSDKLQMEWDEAEQALYENLITEQGYNNILRDIFEDAGFLKSQKVKEKPEITTTSKTHDSLQKCNEVSSLERIQNHL
;
A
#
# COMPACT_ATOMS: atom_id res chain seq x y z
N PRO A 1 2.30 -5.87 11.74
CA PRO A 1 2.11 -6.48 13.09
C PRO A 1 0.85 -7.35 13.23
N ALA A 2 0.99 -8.62 13.63
CA ALA A 2 -0.12 -9.57 13.70
C ALA A 2 -1.28 -9.15 14.64
N HIS A 3 -0.97 -8.53 15.78
CA HIS A 3 -2.01 -8.11 16.74
C HIS A 3 -2.97 -7.04 16.16
N LEU A 4 -2.53 -6.24 15.17
CA LEU A 4 -3.37 -5.26 14.48
C LEU A 4 -4.36 -5.91 13.51
N HIS A 5 -4.16 -7.16 13.07
CA HIS A 5 -5.09 -7.84 12.16
C HIS A 5 -6.51 -7.99 12.76
N ARG A 6 -6.66 -7.85 14.09
CA ARG A 6 -7.98 -7.78 14.76
C ARG A 6 -8.85 -6.58 14.34
N LEU A 7 -8.24 -5.60 13.67
CA LEU A 7 -8.91 -4.43 13.11
C LEU A 7 -9.38 -4.68 11.67
N ALA A 8 -8.84 -5.69 10.97
CA ALA A 8 -9.22 -6.01 9.62
C ALA A 8 -10.71 -6.42 9.56
N GLY A 9 -11.41 -5.96 8.53
CA GLY A 9 -12.85 -6.19 8.36
C GLY A 9 -13.76 -5.33 9.25
N LYS A 10 -13.20 -4.43 10.07
CA LYS A 10 -13.96 -3.42 10.82
C LYS A 10 -13.75 -2.05 10.20
N CYS A 11 -14.79 -1.22 10.26
CA CYS A 11 -14.74 0.15 9.76
C CYS A 11 -15.15 1.14 10.86
N TYR A 12 -14.47 2.28 10.88
CA TYR A 12 -14.61 3.30 11.91
C TYR A 12 -14.97 4.62 11.23
N SER A 13 -16.12 5.18 11.61
CA SER A 13 -16.61 6.42 11.04
C SER A 13 -16.26 7.62 11.92
N TYR A 14 -16.00 8.76 11.28
CA TYR A 14 -15.88 10.06 11.93
C TYR A 14 -16.66 11.08 11.09
N ILE A 15 -17.47 11.91 11.74
CA ILE A 15 -18.24 12.95 11.05
C ILE A 15 -17.65 14.29 11.47
N GLU A 16 -17.28 15.09 10.47
CA GLU A 16 -16.81 16.45 10.67
C GLU A 16 -17.51 17.39 9.70
N SER A 17 -18.22 18.37 10.26
CA SER A 17 -19.07 19.27 9.48
C SER A 17 -20.06 18.49 8.60
N THR A 18 -19.93 18.58 7.27
CA THR A 18 -20.79 17.90 6.31
C THR A 18 -20.18 16.63 5.73
N TYR A 19 -19.02 16.17 6.20
CA TYR A 19 -18.35 14.99 5.66
C TYR A 19 -18.31 13.85 6.67
N LYS A 20 -18.68 12.66 6.22
CA LYS A 20 -18.46 11.39 6.93
C LYS A 20 -17.23 10.71 6.33
N TYR A 21 -16.23 10.48 7.16
CA TYR A 21 -15.07 9.67 6.82
C TYR A 21 -15.27 8.26 7.34
N GLU A 22 -14.87 7.26 6.57
CA GLU A 22 -14.96 5.86 6.98
C GLU A 22 -13.63 5.15 6.71
N PHE A 23 -12.93 4.81 7.79
CA PHE A 23 -11.65 4.13 7.74
C PHE A 23 -11.81 2.64 8.04
N CYS A 24 -11.41 1.79 7.10
CA CYS A 24 -11.34 0.35 7.27
C CYS A 24 -9.85 -0.08 7.23
N PRO A 25 -9.20 -0.36 8.38
CA PRO A 25 -7.80 -0.76 8.43
C PRO A 25 -7.48 -1.91 7.48
N PHE A 26 -6.35 -1.82 6.78
CA PHE A 26 -5.88 -2.77 5.76
C PHE A 26 -6.77 -2.87 4.50
N HIS A 27 -7.73 -1.97 4.33
CA HIS A 27 -8.57 -1.91 3.16
C HIS A 27 -8.50 -0.52 2.50
N ASN A 28 -9.33 0.43 2.93
CA ASN A 28 -9.39 1.77 2.35
C ASN A 28 -9.91 2.80 3.36
N ILE A 29 -9.86 4.06 2.94
CA ILE A 29 -10.48 5.21 3.60
C ILE A 29 -11.36 5.91 2.56
N THR A 30 -12.62 6.18 2.92
CA THR A 30 -13.58 6.89 2.07
C THR A 30 -14.07 8.19 2.73
N GLN A 31 -14.56 9.09 1.90
CA GLN A 31 -15.26 10.31 2.30
C GLN A 31 -16.63 10.34 1.62
N HIS A 32 -17.65 10.67 2.40
CA HIS A 32 -19.02 10.82 1.94
C HIS A 32 -19.58 12.15 2.43
N GLU A 33 -19.85 13.07 1.52
CA GLU A 33 -20.61 14.29 1.80
C GLU A 33 -22.04 13.91 2.23
N GLN A 34 -22.48 14.46 3.36
CA GLN A 34 -23.77 14.18 4.00
C GLN A 34 -24.87 15.17 3.57
N SER A 35 -24.63 15.98 2.53
CA SER A 35 -25.63 16.94 2.04
C SER A 35 -26.73 16.22 1.26
N PHE A 36 -27.96 16.75 1.29
CA PHE A 36 -29.10 16.21 0.51
C PHE A 36 -29.02 16.55 -1.00
N ARG A 37 -27.83 16.82 -1.53
CA ARG A 37 -27.63 17.13 -2.94
C ARG A 37 -27.61 15.82 -3.73
N TRP A 38 -28.22 15.83 -4.92
CA TRP A 38 -28.21 14.68 -5.82
C TRP A 38 -26.80 14.32 -6.31
N ASN A 39 -25.85 15.26 -6.23
CA ASN A 39 -24.45 15.12 -6.63
C ASN A 39 -23.46 15.29 -5.47
N ALA A 40 -23.86 14.92 -4.24
CA ALA A 40 -22.98 14.92 -3.08
C ALA A 40 -21.72 14.07 -3.36
N TYR A 41 -20.54 14.61 -3.02
CA TYR A 41 -19.28 13.88 -3.27
C TYR A 41 -19.20 12.62 -2.42
N SER A 42 -18.80 11.51 -3.05
CA SER A 42 -18.50 10.25 -2.39
C SER A 42 -17.32 9.61 -3.09
N GLY A 43 -16.25 9.34 -2.36
CA GLY A 43 -15.00 8.90 -2.99
C GLY A 43 -14.00 8.24 -2.06
N ILE A 44 -12.98 7.62 -2.67
CA ILE A 44 -11.90 6.94 -1.98
C ILE A 44 -10.75 7.92 -1.75
N LEU A 45 -10.33 8.11 -0.50
CA LEU A 45 -9.19 8.96 -0.14
C LEU A 45 -7.85 8.19 -0.11
N GLY A 46 -7.91 6.86 -0.22
CA GLY A 46 -6.76 5.99 -0.34
C GLY A 46 -7.08 4.53 -0.04
N ILE A 47 -6.29 3.65 -0.60
CA ILE A 47 -6.29 2.19 -0.41
C ILE A 47 -5.00 1.82 0.33
N TRP A 48 -5.07 0.87 1.25
CA TRP A 48 -3.90 0.39 2.01
C TRP A 48 -2.77 -0.05 1.08
N GLN A 49 -1.56 0.49 1.28
CA GLN A 49 -0.38 0.14 0.48
C GLN A 49 0.77 -0.40 1.32
N GLU A 50 1.26 0.39 2.28
CA GLU A 50 2.50 0.12 2.98
C GLU A 50 2.54 0.84 4.34
N TRP A 51 3.45 0.39 5.19
CA TRP A 51 3.76 1.06 6.44
C TRP A 51 4.74 2.21 6.21
N GLU A 52 4.66 3.22 7.08
CA GLU A 52 5.77 4.12 7.35
C GLU A 52 6.50 3.60 8.58
N ILE A 53 7.79 3.31 8.42
CA ILE A 53 8.67 2.82 9.49
C ILE A 53 9.71 3.90 9.76
N VAL A 54 9.87 4.27 11.03
CA VAL A 54 10.88 5.22 11.50
C VAL A 54 11.56 4.61 12.72
N ASN A 55 12.89 4.61 12.74
CA ASN A 55 13.68 4.03 13.84
C ASN A 55 13.18 2.61 14.20
N ASN A 56 13.04 1.74 13.19
CA ASN A 56 12.65 0.34 13.38
C ASN A 56 11.29 0.13 14.07
N THR A 57 10.42 1.15 14.01
CA THR A 57 9.09 1.17 14.62
C THR A 57 8.04 1.58 13.58
N PHE A 58 6.91 0.87 13.55
CA PHE A 58 5.75 1.24 12.74
C PHE A 58 5.15 2.55 13.25
N LEU A 59 5.09 3.57 12.39
CA LEU A 59 4.56 4.89 12.73
C LEU A 59 3.16 5.12 12.16
N ALA A 60 3.00 4.84 10.87
CA ALA A 60 1.77 5.18 10.15
C ALA A 60 1.46 4.19 9.03
N MET A 61 0.22 4.20 8.58
CA MET A 61 -0.24 3.47 7.40
C MET A 61 -0.35 4.45 6.23
N TRP A 62 0.32 4.15 5.12
CA TRP A 62 0.11 4.88 3.88
C TRP A 62 -1.03 4.26 3.08
N MET A 63 -2.08 5.05 2.91
CA MET A 63 -3.20 4.76 2.03
C MET A 63 -2.99 5.59 0.74
N ARG A 64 -2.85 4.96 -0.42
CA ARG A 64 -2.61 5.66 -1.70
C ARG A 64 -3.58 5.17 -2.76
N GLU A 65 -3.50 5.74 -3.97
CA GLU A 65 -4.36 5.33 -5.09
C GLU A 65 -5.86 5.52 -4.80
N GLY A 66 -6.19 6.60 -4.09
CA GLY A 66 -7.57 7.09 -4.02
C GLY A 66 -8.02 7.73 -5.33
N ASP A 67 -9.20 8.31 -5.32
CA ASP A 67 -9.80 8.95 -6.50
C ASP A 67 -8.92 10.06 -7.05
N ALA A 68 -8.98 10.23 -8.38
CA ALA A 68 -8.27 11.27 -9.09
C ALA A 68 -8.58 12.67 -8.55
N CYS A 69 -7.54 13.47 -8.39
CA CYS A 69 -7.57 14.85 -7.94
C CYS A 69 -6.59 15.69 -8.76
N GLY A 70 -7.11 16.30 -9.83
CA GLY A 70 -6.26 16.98 -10.81
C GLY A 70 -5.31 15.97 -11.47
N ASN A 71 -4.00 16.18 -11.26
CA ASN A 71 -2.95 15.36 -11.86
C ASN A 71 -2.47 14.19 -10.97
N GLU A 72 -2.97 14.11 -9.74
CA GLU A 72 -2.52 13.13 -8.75
C GLU A 72 -3.72 12.37 -8.17
N ASN A 73 -3.47 11.20 -7.57
CA ASN A 73 -4.50 10.48 -6.83
C ASN A 73 -4.50 10.90 -5.37
N ARG A 74 -5.69 10.94 -4.75
CA ARG A 74 -5.81 11.18 -3.30
C ARG A 74 -4.99 10.15 -2.53
N ARG A 75 -4.36 10.62 -1.45
CA ARG A 75 -3.59 9.79 -0.53
C ARG A 75 -3.79 10.23 0.90
N THR A 76 -3.72 9.28 1.81
CA THR A 76 -3.97 9.48 3.22
C THR A 76 -2.88 8.82 4.06
N LYS A 77 -2.34 9.56 5.02
CA LYS A 77 -1.47 9.02 6.07
C LYS A 77 -2.30 8.78 7.32
N VAL A 78 -2.36 7.54 7.81
CA VAL A 78 -3.06 7.20 9.05
C VAL A 78 -2.05 6.95 10.15
N ILE A 79 -2.01 7.84 11.14
CA ILE A 79 -1.13 7.77 12.30
C ILE A 79 -1.84 6.97 13.39
N LEU A 80 -1.17 5.95 13.92
CA LEU A 80 -1.69 5.13 15.01
C LEU A 80 -1.32 5.75 16.36
N THR A 81 -2.29 5.86 17.26
CA THR A 81 -2.09 6.44 18.60
C THR A 81 -2.76 5.58 19.66
N CYS A 82 -2.18 5.55 20.86
CA CYS A 82 -2.77 4.86 21.99
C CYS A 82 -4.08 5.55 22.41
N GLY A 83 -5.14 4.76 22.59
CA GLY A 83 -6.42 5.26 23.09
C GLY A 83 -7.23 4.15 23.77
N GLY A 84 -8.25 4.52 24.54
CA GLY A 84 -9.07 3.56 25.30
C GLY A 84 -9.98 2.67 24.43
N SER A 85 -10.22 3.06 23.17
CA SER A 85 -11.07 2.34 22.23
C SER A 85 -10.54 2.53 20.80
N SER A 86 -10.82 1.58 19.91
CA SER A 86 -10.53 1.73 18.49
C SER A 86 -11.51 2.72 17.84
N LYS A 87 -11.02 3.88 17.39
CA LYS A 87 -11.84 4.92 16.74
C LYS A 87 -11.00 5.85 15.87
N LEU A 88 -11.64 6.47 14.89
CA LEU A 88 -11.05 7.59 14.16
C LEU A 88 -11.22 8.86 15.00
N ALA A 89 -10.11 9.45 15.43
CA ALA A 89 -10.10 10.55 16.41
C ALA A 89 -9.99 11.93 15.75
N HIS A 90 -9.28 12.03 14.64
CA HIS A 90 -9.10 13.28 13.90
C HIS A 90 -8.86 13.02 12.42
N VAL A 91 -9.30 13.96 11.58
CA VAL A 91 -9.12 13.98 10.14
C VAL A 91 -8.72 15.41 9.74
N SER A 92 -7.76 15.54 8.82
CA SER A 92 -7.39 16.83 8.25
C SER A 92 -6.93 16.67 6.80
N GLU A 93 -7.04 17.74 6.02
CA GLU A 93 -6.47 17.87 4.68
C GLU A 93 -5.37 18.94 4.72
N PRO A 94 -4.15 18.60 5.20
CA PRO A 94 -3.06 19.57 5.34
C PRO A 94 -2.63 20.18 4.01
N THR A 95 -2.71 19.43 2.92
CA THR A 95 -2.50 19.90 1.56
C THR A 95 -3.54 19.29 0.65
N THR A 96 -3.91 19.98 -0.44
CA THR A 96 -4.94 19.53 -1.37
C THR A 96 -4.72 18.07 -1.77
N CYS A 97 -5.72 17.23 -1.54
CA CYS A 97 -5.75 15.81 -1.85
C CYS A 97 -4.74 14.93 -1.10
N VAL A 98 -4.14 15.46 -0.04
CA VAL A 98 -3.36 14.72 0.94
C VAL A 98 -4.04 14.85 2.30
N TYR A 99 -4.44 13.72 2.84
CA TYR A 99 -5.15 13.65 4.11
C TYR A 99 -4.25 13.09 5.21
N SER A 100 -4.51 13.52 6.44
CA SER A 100 -3.88 13.01 7.65
C SER A 100 -4.95 12.61 8.65
N LEU A 101 -4.88 11.35 9.10
CA LEU A 101 -5.83 10.74 10.02
C LEU A 101 -5.10 10.35 11.31
N THR A 102 -5.74 10.58 12.44
CA THR A 102 -5.32 10.01 13.73
C THR A 102 -6.29 8.92 14.12
N PHE A 103 -5.80 7.68 14.16
CA PHE A 103 -6.56 6.52 14.58
C PHE A 103 -6.11 6.09 15.98
N GLU A 104 -7.03 6.16 16.94
CA GLU A 104 -6.80 5.71 18.31
C GLU A 104 -7.12 4.22 18.43
N THR A 105 -6.30 3.47 19.15
CA THR A 105 -6.59 2.06 19.47
C THR A 105 -5.80 1.58 20.69
N PRO A 106 -6.39 0.75 21.58
CA PRO A 106 -5.66 0.18 22.72
C PRO A 106 -4.55 -0.78 22.28
N LEU A 107 -4.61 -1.27 21.03
CA LEU A 107 -3.67 -2.23 20.48
C LEU A 107 -2.25 -1.68 20.32
N VAL A 108 -2.07 -0.35 20.34
CA VAL A 108 -0.77 0.30 20.19
C VAL A 108 -0.27 0.98 21.46
N CYS A 109 -0.90 0.70 22.61
CA CYS A 109 -0.54 1.34 23.88
C CYS A 109 0.69 0.73 24.57
N HIS A 110 1.02 -0.53 24.27
CA HIS A 110 2.19 -1.16 24.87
C HIS A 110 3.46 -0.60 24.20
N PRO A 111 4.53 -0.24 24.94
CA PRO A 111 5.74 0.35 24.36
C PRO A 111 6.36 -0.46 23.21
N HIS A 112 6.20 -1.79 23.25
CA HIS A 112 6.75 -2.70 22.24
C HIS A 112 5.75 -3.11 21.14
N SER A 113 4.51 -2.60 21.14
CA SER A 113 3.51 -3.03 20.16
C SER A 113 3.87 -2.66 18.73
N LEU A 114 4.66 -1.61 18.53
CA LEU A 114 4.99 -1.09 17.20
C LEU A 114 6.42 -1.43 16.75
N LEU A 115 7.18 -2.22 17.51
CA LEU A 115 8.51 -2.66 17.08
C LEU A 115 8.40 -3.54 15.83
N VAL A 116 9.29 -3.33 14.86
CA VAL A 116 9.30 -4.08 13.60
C VAL A 116 9.91 -5.46 13.79
N TYR A 117 11.08 -5.54 14.42
CA TYR A 117 11.85 -6.79 14.56
C TYR A 117 11.01 -7.99 15.06
N PRO A 118 10.22 -7.89 16.15
CA PRO A 118 9.43 -9.02 16.64
C PRO A 118 8.27 -9.44 15.73
N THR A 119 7.99 -8.68 14.68
CA THR A 119 6.93 -8.97 13.71
C THR A 119 7.44 -9.66 12.44
N LEU A 120 8.76 -9.75 12.28
CA LEU A 120 9.41 -10.43 11.18
C LEU A 120 9.37 -11.95 11.38
N SER A 121 9.46 -12.70 10.27
CA SER A 121 9.67 -14.15 10.32
C SER A 121 11.06 -14.49 10.85
N ASP A 122 11.26 -15.69 11.38
CA ASP A 122 12.56 -16.14 11.91
C ASP A 122 13.70 -15.97 10.90
N LYS A 123 13.43 -16.22 9.62
CA LYS A 123 14.40 -16.01 8.52
C LYS A 123 14.84 -14.55 8.44
N LEU A 124 13.88 -13.62 8.44
CA LEU A 124 14.14 -12.19 8.31
C LEU A 124 14.74 -11.58 9.58
N GLN A 125 14.44 -12.15 10.76
CA GLN A 125 15.11 -11.78 12.01
C GLN A 125 16.59 -12.18 11.96
N MET A 126 16.91 -13.38 11.47
CA MET A 126 18.30 -13.82 11.32
C MET A 126 19.08 -12.94 10.33
N GLU A 127 18.46 -12.57 9.19
CA GLU A 127 19.08 -11.64 8.22
C GLU A 127 19.33 -10.26 8.84
N TRP A 128 18.41 -9.78 9.69
CA TRP A 128 18.62 -8.55 10.45
C TRP A 128 19.80 -8.70 11.41
N ASP A 129 19.83 -9.77 12.22
CA ASP A 129 20.87 -10.01 13.22
C ASP A 129 22.27 -10.05 12.57
N GLU A 130 22.38 -10.67 11.40
CA GLU A 130 23.61 -10.68 10.60
C GLU A 130 24.01 -9.26 10.14
N ALA A 131 23.04 -8.43 9.74
CA ALA A 131 23.30 -7.05 9.34
C ALA A 131 23.76 -6.17 10.53
N GLU A 132 23.17 -6.36 11.71
CA GLU A 132 23.61 -5.70 12.96
C GLU A 132 25.04 -6.09 13.31
N GLN A 133 25.35 -7.39 13.26
CA GLN A 133 26.69 -7.89 13.53
C GLN A 133 27.70 -7.32 12.54
N ALA A 134 27.39 -7.33 11.24
CA ALA A 134 28.25 -6.77 10.21
C ALA A 134 28.49 -5.27 10.40
N LEU A 135 27.48 -4.51 10.84
CA LEU A 135 27.63 -3.09 11.16
C LEU A 135 28.53 -2.90 12.39
N TYR A 136 28.31 -3.67 13.46
CA TYR A 136 29.12 -3.63 14.68
C TYR A 136 30.59 -3.95 14.42
N GLU A 137 30.86 -4.93 13.55
CA GLU A 137 32.21 -5.32 13.11
C GLU A 137 32.80 -4.34 12.08
N ASN A 138 32.09 -3.27 11.71
CA ASN A 138 32.48 -2.29 10.70
C ASN A 138 32.74 -2.91 9.31
N LEU A 139 32.09 -4.03 9.00
CA LEU A 139 32.15 -4.68 7.68
C LEU A 139 31.26 -3.98 6.65
N ILE A 140 30.25 -3.26 7.12
CA ILE A 140 29.34 -2.45 6.31
C ILE A 140 29.21 -1.04 6.89
N THR A 141 28.80 -0.10 6.06
CA THR A 141 28.48 1.27 6.48
C THR A 141 27.05 1.36 7.01
N GLU A 142 26.72 2.44 7.73
CA GLU A 142 25.32 2.73 8.12
C GLU A 142 24.37 2.76 6.91
N GLN A 143 24.83 3.30 5.77
CA GLN A 143 24.05 3.28 4.53
C GLN A 143 23.81 1.84 4.03
N GLY A 144 24.84 0.99 4.09
CA GLY A 144 24.72 -0.43 3.74
C GLY A 144 23.72 -1.16 4.63
N TYR A 145 23.82 -0.96 5.94
CA TYR A 145 22.86 -1.50 6.92
C TYR A 145 21.43 -1.02 6.63
N ASN A 146 21.21 0.28 6.42
CA ASN A 146 19.89 0.82 6.11
C ASN A 146 19.29 0.25 4.81
N ASN A 147 20.14 -0.03 3.80
CA ASN A 147 19.69 -0.66 2.57
C ASN A 147 19.26 -2.11 2.81
N ILE A 148 20.00 -2.87 3.63
CA ILE A 148 19.64 -4.24 4.00
C ILE A 148 18.31 -4.25 4.76
N LEU A 149 18.14 -3.36 5.75
CA LEU A 149 16.86 -3.24 6.47
C LEU A 149 15.70 -2.90 5.55
N ARG A 150 15.91 -2.00 4.58
CA ARG A 150 14.88 -1.67 3.60
C ARG A 150 14.48 -2.91 2.81
N ASP A 151 15.44 -3.70 2.34
CA ASP A 151 15.16 -4.93 1.59
C ASP A 151 14.44 -5.97 2.47
N ILE A 152 14.83 -6.14 3.75
CA ILE A 152 14.10 -6.96 4.74
C ILE A 152 12.65 -6.50 4.89
N PHE A 153 12.39 -5.19 4.93
CA PHE A 153 11.03 -4.65 5.08
C PHE A 153 10.20 -4.80 3.81
N GLU A 154 10.82 -4.74 2.62
CA GLU A 154 10.17 -5.07 1.35
C GLU A 154 9.79 -6.56 1.31
N ASP A 155 10.71 -7.46 1.70
CA ASP A 155 10.48 -8.91 1.72
C ASP A 155 9.42 -9.31 2.76
N ALA A 156 9.35 -8.59 3.88
CA ALA A 156 8.27 -8.73 4.87
C ALA A 156 6.90 -8.21 4.38
N GLY A 157 6.86 -7.53 3.23
CA GLY A 157 5.67 -6.88 2.68
C GLY A 157 5.25 -5.63 3.47
N PHE A 158 6.16 -5.04 4.26
CA PHE A 158 5.88 -3.83 5.02
C PHE A 158 6.04 -2.57 4.17
N LEU A 159 6.98 -2.58 3.22
CA LEU A 159 7.22 -1.51 2.26
C LEU A 159 6.94 -2.00 0.83
N LYS A 160 6.51 -1.10 -0.05
CA LYS A 160 6.46 -1.42 -1.49
C LYS A 160 7.86 -1.36 -2.07
N SER A 161 8.18 -2.30 -2.96
CA SER A 161 9.47 -2.27 -3.65
C SER A 161 9.57 -1.05 -4.55
N GLN A 162 10.67 -0.32 -4.44
CA GLN A 162 10.97 0.83 -5.31
C GLN A 162 11.36 0.40 -6.74
N LYS A 163 11.51 -0.91 -7.00
CA LYS A 163 11.99 -1.47 -8.28
C LYS A 163 10.99 -1.40 -9.45
N VAL A 164 9.81 -0.78 -9.31
CA VAL A 164 8.88 -0.57 -10.43
C VAL A 164 8.25 0.82 -10.40
N LYS A 165 8.92 1.81 -10.98
CA LYS A 165 8.33 2.96 -11.69
C LYS A 165 9.26 3.50 -12.80
N GLU A 166 9.65 2.64 -13.73
CA GLU A 166 9.91 3.07 -15.10
C GLU A 166 8.90 2.34 -15.99
N LYS A 167 7.79 3.01 -16.33
CA LYS A 167 7.05 2.64 -17.53
C LYS A 167 7.81 3.27 -18.69
N PRO A 168 8.32 2.50 -19.66
CA PRO A 168 8.78 3.09 -20.91
C PRO A 168 7.57 3.72 -21.61
N GLU A 169 7.67 5.02 -21.93
CA GLU A 169 6.77 5.67 -22.85
C GLU A 169 6.80 4.92 -24.18
N ILE A 170 5.69 4.26 -24.52
CA ILE A 170 5.46 3.76 -25.88
C ILE A 170 5.18 5.01 -26.73
N THR A 171 6.25 5.59 -27.27
CA THR A 171 6.16 6.60 -28.31
C THR A 171 5.78 5.90 -29.62
N THR A 172 4.51 6.04 -29.98
CA THR A 172 3.99 5.78 -31.32
C THR A 172 4.87 6.45 -32.37
N THR A 173 5.65 5.64 -33.08
CA THR A 173 6.23 6.04 -34.37
C THR A 173 5.80 5.03 -35.43
N SER A 174 4.82 5.48 -36.22
CA SER A 174 4.42 4.92 -37.50
C SER A 174 5.64 4.65 -38.39
N LYS A 175 5.88 3.39 -38.74
CA LYS A 175 6.50 2.99 -40.00
C LYS A 175 5.83 1.72 -40.53
N THR A 176 4.98 1.93 -41.54
CA THR A 176 4.70 1.09 -42.71
C THR A 176 5.33 -0.30 -42.74
N HIS A 177 4.50 -1.35 -42.79
CA HIS A 177 4.82 -2.54 -43.55
C HIS A 177 3.59 -3.06 -44.31
N ASP A 178 3.71 -2.96 -45.62
CA ASP A 178 2.80 -3.46 -46.63
C ASP A 178 3.07 -4.95 -46.91
N SER A 179 2.08 -5.62 -47.49
CA SER A 179 2.03 -6.98 -48.04
C SER A 179 1.71 -8.16 -47.10
N LEU A 180 0.40 -8.41 -46.98
CA LEU A 180 -0.19 -9.74 -46.97
C LEU A 180 0.25 -10.52 -48.22
N GLN A 181 1.01 -11.61 -48.07
CA GLN A 181 0.83 -12.83 -48.87
C GLN A 181 1.77 -13.96 -48.44
N LYS A 182 1.20 -15.18 -48.43
CA LYS A 182 1.81 -16.52 -48.41
C LYS A 182 2.28 -17.06 -47.06
N CYS A 183 1.40 -17.85 -46.45
CA CYS A 183 1.73 -19.21 -45.99
C CYS A 183 0.43 -20.03 -45.98
N ASN A 184 0.11 -20.65 -47.13
CA ASN A 184 -0.84 -21.75 -47.22
C ASN A 184 -0.09 -22.90 -47.90
N GLU A 185 0.24 -23.91 -47.11
CA GLU A 185 0.71 -25.26 -47.48
C GLU A 185 1.00 -25.93 -46.13
N VAL A 186 0.45 -27.05 -45.68
CA VAL A 186 -0.44 -28.08 -46.22
C VAL A 186 -1.12 -28.71 -44.99
N SER A 187 -2.44 -28.59 -44.85
CA SER A 187 -3.22 -29.40 -43.90
C SER A 187 -4.31 -30.13 -44.66
N SER A 188 -3.92 -31.24 -45.26
CA SER A 188 -4.84 -32.23 -45.80
C SER A 188 -4.12 -33.57 -45.75
N LEU A 189 -4.47 -34.40 -44.76
CA LEU A 189 -4.87 -35.80 -44.90
C LEU A 189 -4.82 -36.50 -43.53
N GLU A 190 -5.93 -36.45 -42.79
CA GLU A 190 -6.45 -37.52 -41.94
C GLU A 190 -7.91 -37.16 -41.60
N ARG A 191 -8.80 -37.32 -42.59
CA ARG A 191 -9.78 -38.42 -42.68
C ARG A 191 -10.89 -38.35 -41.64
N ILE A 192 -11.97 -37.70 -42.07
CA ILE A 192 -13.38 -38.13 -42.01
C ILE A 192 -13.58 -39.50 -41.33
N GLN A 193 -14.21 -39.48 -40.15
CA GLN A 193 -15.32 -40.37 -39.79
C GLN A 193 -16.02 -39.86 -38.52
N ASN A 194 -17.19 -39.23 -38.67
CA ASN A 194 -18.37 -39.65 -37.93
C ASN A 194 -19.64 -38.97 -38.48
N HIS A 195 -20.54 -39.85 -38.90
CA HIS A 195 -21.88 -39.64 -39.44
C HIS A 195 -22.83 -38.97 -38.44
N LEU A 196 -23.62 -37.99 -38.90
CA LEU A 196 -25.06 -38.13 -39.23
C LEU A 196 -25.61 -36.79 -39.74
#